data_AF-A0A2V7TSR7-F1
#
_entry.id   AF-A0A2V7TSR7-F1
#
_cell.length_a   1.000
_cell.length_b   1.000
_cell.length_c   1.000
_cell.angle_alpha   90.00
_cell.angle_beta   90.00
_cell.angle_gamma   90.00
#
_symmetry.space_group_name_H-M   'P 1'
#
loop_
_entity.id
_entity.type
_entity.pdbx_description
1 polymer ?
#
loop_
_entity_poly.entity_id
_entity_poly.type
_entity_poly.pdbx_seq_one_letter_code
_entity_poly.pdbx_strand_id
1 'polypeptide(L)'
;VSEKVLHELLRAWSANLRVGLGGTGSDTLFLRAFSALDLSLLAALDNQHPFLDGAEYAALLSAALAYLAGEKDLRAFDPRQGWMHATAHTADLLKFLARSPHLRPADQGRILEAVAAKLRTAGETFSHGENERLAAAVQSLVLREDFDAAAFTRFLADVAEPGVHLWDKGPLVDPARYAATQNAKDLLRSLYVALVRNTAAPEPPRAEILKTLEKLGG
;
A
#
# COMPACT_ATOMS: atom_id res chain seq x y z
N VAL A 1 -0.74 27.84 -4.62
CA VAL A 1 0.57 27.64 -3.94
C VAL A 1 1.65 27.70 -5.01
N SER A 2 2.80 28.34 -4.76
CA SER A 2 3.88 28.41 -5.76
C SER A 2 4.67 27.11 -5.81
N GLU A 3 5.29 26.80 -6.94
CA GLU A 3 6.11 25.60 -7.12
C GLU A 3 7.26 25.51 -6.11
N LYS A 4 7.90 26.65 -5.80
CA LYS A 4 8.90 26.75 -4.73
C LYS A 4 8.38 26.22 -3.40
N VAL A 5 7.15 26.58 -3.03
CA VAL A 5 6.53 26.11 -1.78
C VAL A 5 6.20 24.62 -1.86
N LEU A 6 5.75 24.11 -3.01
CA LEU A 6 5.52 22.66 -3.19
C LEU A 6 6.79 21.85 -2.96
N HIS A 7 7.92 22.31 -3.52
CA HIS A 7 9.23 21.68 -3.33
C HIS A 7 9.74 21.76 -1.88
N GLU A 8 9.48 22.87 -1.19
CA GLU A 8 9.80 23.00 0.25
C GLU A 8 8.97 22.01 1.10
N LEU A 9 7.67 21.90 0.83
CA LEU A 9 6.78 20.97 1.51
C LEU A 9 7.15 19.51 1.23
N LEU A 10 7.43 19.17 -0.03
CA LEU A 10 7.89 17.85 -0.45
C LEU A 10 9.11 17.41 0.35
N ARG A 11 10.14 18.27 0.44
CA ARG A 11 11.36 17.97 1.20
C ARG A 11 11.09 17.79 2.69
N ALA A 12 10.32 18.71 3.29
CA ALA A 12 10.02 18.67 4.72
C ALA A 12 9.24 17.41 5.10
N TRP A 13 8.15 17.11 4.40
CA TRP A 13 7.32 15.95 4.70
C TRP A 13 8.00 14.62 4.34
N SER A 14 8.82 14.58 3.30
CA SER A 14 9.63 13.38 2.99
C SER A 14 10.67 13.09 4.08
N ALA A 15 11.25 14.11 4.71
CA ALA A 15 12.17 13.93 5.83
C ALA A 15 11.43 13.40 7.07
N ASN A 16 10.21 13.88 7.32
CA ASN A 16 9.38 13.46 8.45
C ASN A 16 9.07 11.96 8.47
N LEU A 17 8.99 11.30 7.30
CA LEU A 17 8.74 9.85 7.20
C LEU A 17 9.74 8.98 7.99
N ARG A 18 10.93 9.52 8.29
CA ARG A 18 12.00 8.80 9.00
C ARG A 18 12.03 9.07 10.50
N VAL A 19 11.32 10.08 10.98
CA VAL A 19 11.38 10.52 12.37
C VAL A 19 10.71 9.50 13.29
N GLY A 20 11.50 8.84 14.12
CA GLY A 20 11.01 7.79 15.04
C GLY A 20 10.57 6.50 14.34
N LEU A 21 10.96 6.29 13.07
CA LEU A 21 10.58 5.10 12.30
C LEU A 21 11.05 3.81 12.97
N GLY A 22 10.17 2.80 13.00
CA GLY A 22 10.42 1.51 13.62
C GLY A 22 10.14 1.46 15.12
N GLY A 23 9.92 2.61 15.77
CA GLY A 23 9.44 2.70 17.14
C GLY A 23 7.91 2.58 17.22
N THR A 24 7.42 2.12 18.38
CA THR A 24 5.98 1.98 18.68
C THR A 24 5.61 2.78 19.92
N GLY A 25 4.35 3.20 20.04
CA GLY A 25 3.81 3.84 21.25
C GLY A 25 4.14 5.33 21.42
N SER A 26 4.92 5.92 20.50
CA SER A 26 5.30 7.33 20.52
C SER A 26 4.38 8.21 19.65
N ASP A 27 4.16 9.46 20.06
CA ASP A 27 3.43 10.46 19.27
C ASP A 27 4.17 10.91 18.01
N THR A 28 5.45 10.55 17.86
CA THR A 28 6.18 10.73 16.59
C THR A 28 5.52 10.02 15.41
N LEU A 29 4.64 9.06 15.67
CA LEU A 29 3.78 8.42 14.67
C LEU A 29 2.92 9.43 13.91
N PHE A 30 2.30 10.39 14.59
CA PHE A 30 1.44 11.38 13.96
C PHE A 30 2.19 12.18 12.90
N LEU A 31 3.42 12.59 13.21
CA LEU A 31 4.24 13.38 12.29
C LEU A 31 4.46 12.66 10.96
N ARG A 32 4.92 11.41 11.00
CA ARG A 32 5.20 10.62 9.79
C ARG A 32 3.95 10.12 9.09
N ALA A 33 2.90 9.75 9.84
CA ALA A 33 1.64 9.31 9.26
C ALA A 33 0.93 10.43 8.49
N PHE A 34 0.80 11.62 9.08
CA PHE A 34 0.19 12.77 8.41
C PHE A 34 1.10 13.33 7.32
N SER A 35 2.43 13.26 7.45
CA SER A 35 3.32 13.59 6.34
C SER A 35 3.10 12.66 5.14
N ALA A 36 2.85 11.36 5.35
CA ALA A 36 2.50 10.47 4.24
C ALA A 36 1.15 10.82 3.59
N LEU A 37 0.16 11.24 4.38
CA LEU A 37 -1.11 11.75 3.87
C LEU A 37 -0.91 13.02 3.04
N ASP A 38 -0.17 14.00 3.56
CA ASP A 38 0.07 15.26 2.87
C ASP A 38 0.89 15.06 1.58
N LEU A 39 1.88 14.17 1.62
CA LEU A 39 2.62 13.75 0.42
C LEU A 39 1.70 13.07 -0.60
N SER A 40 0.67 12.34 -0.17
CA SER A 40 -0.32 11.75 -1.10
C SER A 40 -1.08 12.83 -1.86
N LEU A 41 -1.36 13.97 -1.21
CA LEU A 41 -1.99 15.13 -1.86
C LEU A 41 -1.03 15.79 -2.85
N LEU A 42 0.26 15.88 -2.53
CA LEU A 42 1.28 16.36 -3.46
C LEU A 42 1.42 15.44 -4.68
N ALA A 43 1.45 14.12 -4.49
CA ALA A 43 1.48 13.16 -5.59
C ALA A 43 0.20 13.24 -6.45
N ALA A 44 -0.97 13.44 -5.83
CA ALA A 44 -2.22 13.65 -6.55
C ALA A 44 -2.23 14.96 -7.36
N LEU A 45 -1.61 16.01 -6.81
CA LEU A 45 -1.45 17.29 -7.48
C LEU A 45 -0.48 17.18 -8.66
N ASP A 46 0.66 16.53 -8.47
CA ASP A 46 1.66 16.29 -9.52
C ASP A 46 1.06 15.54 -10.72
N ASN A 47 0.21 14.52 -10.46
CA ASN A 47 -0.49 13.80 -11.53
C ASN A 47 -1.43 14.69 -12.37
N GLN A 48 -1.91 15.82 -11.82
CA GLN A 48 -2.79 16.76 -12.53
C GLN A 48 -2.01 17.96 -13.13
N HIS A 49 -1.03 18.43 -12.38
CA HIS A 49 -0.20 19.60 -12.67
C HIS A 49 1.25 19.24 -12.34
N PRO A 50 1.97 18.57 -13.27
CA PRO A 50 3.31 18.06 -13.03
C PRO A 50 4.27 19.16 -12.55
N PHE A 51 4.96 18.88 -11.46
CA PHE A 51 5.99 19.75 -10.88
C PHE A 51 7.20 18.97 -10.37
N LEU A 52 7.09 17.65 -10.20
CA LEU A 52 8.21 16.77 -9.88
C LEU A 52 8.96 16.41 -11.14
N ASP A 53 10.28 16.40 -11.07
CA ASP A 53 11.09 15.69 -12.07
C ASP A 53 11.16 14.18 -11.76
N GLY A 54 11.75 13.42 -12.71
CA GLY A 54 11.87 11.97 -12.55
C GLY A 54 12.73 11.52 -11.37
N ALA A 55 13.72 12.32 -10.95
CA ALA A 55 14.57 12.03 -9.82
C ALA A 55 13.85 12.31 -8.48
N GLU A 56 13.10 13.41 -8.40
CA GLU A 56 12.27 13.76 -7.25
C GLU A 56 11.14 12.75 -7.06
N TYR A 57 10.47 12.35 -8.15
CA TYR A 57 9.50 11.27 -8.12
C TYR A 57 10.12 9.96 -7.60
N ALA A 58 11.27 9.54 -8.13
CA ALA A 58 11.94 8.32 -7.71
C ALA A 58 12.39 8.35 -6.23
N ALA A 59 12.80 9.52 -5.75
CA ALA A 59 13.15 9.74 -4.35
C ALA A 59 11.91 9.64 -3.44
N LEU A 60 10.79 10.25 -3.84
CA LEU A 60 9.53 10.16 -3.12
C LEU A 60 9.00 8.73 -3.06
N LEU A 61 9.00 8.01 -4.20
CA LEU A 61 8.63 6.59 -4.24
C LEU A 61 9.50 5.75 -3.29
N SER A 62 10.81 5.94 -3.32
CA SER A 62 11.73 5.20 -2.46
C SER A 62 11.51 5.52 -0.97
N ALA A 63 11.20 6.78 -0.64
CA ALA A 63 10.86 7.18 0.72
C ALA A 63 9.54 6.55 1.21
N ALA A 64 8.51 6.52 0.36
CA ALA A 64 7.22 5.90 0.66
C ALA A 64 7.36 4.38 0.90
N LEU A 65 8.11 3.68 0.04
CA LEU A 65 8.36 2.25 0.19
C LEU A 65 9.16 1.92 1.46
N ALA A 66 10.21 2.71 1.74
CA ALA A 66 11.00 2.55 2.96
C ALA A 66 10.16 2.80 4.22
N TYR A 67 9.25 3.79 4.17
CA TYR A 67 8.35 4.07 5.27
C TYR A 67 7.34 2.94 5.50
N LEU A 68 6.70 2.41 4.45
CA LEU A 68 5.77 1.29 4.56
C LEU A 68 6.43 0.05 5.19
N ALA A 69 7.66 -0.25 4.77
CA ALA A 69 8.43 -1.39 5.27
C ALA A 69 8.93 -1.18 6.71
N GLY A 70 9.34 0.04 7.05
CA GLY A 70 9.92 0.36 8.36
C GLY A 70 8.89 0.63 9.46
N GLU A 71 7.65 0.98 9.11
CA GLU A 71 6.61 1.29 10.11
C GLU A 71 6.16 0.02 10.84
N LYS A 72 6.30 0.03 12.17
CA LYS A 72 5.90 -1.05 13.07
C LYS A 72 4.72 -0.68 13.95
N ASP A 73 4.39 0.61 14.07
CA ASP A 73 3.26 1.08 14.84
C ASP A 73 2.00 1.05 13.98
N LEU A 74 1.11 0.12 14.31
CA LEU A 74 -0.13 -0.12 13.59
C LEU A 74 -1.35 0.50 14.28
N ARG A 75 -1.15 1.28 15.34
CA ARG A 75 -2.24 1.99 16.02
C ARG A 75 -2.96 2.88 15.00
N ALA A 76 -4.25 2.62 14.83
CA ALA A 76 -5.09 3.42 13.94
C ALA A 76 -5.78 4.57 14.68
N PHE A 77 -6.13 4.39 15.96
CA PHE A 77 -6.89 5.35 16.74
C PHE A 77 -6.37 5.46 18.18
N ASP A 78 -6.28 6.69 18.68
CA ASP A 78 -6.00 7.02 20.07
C ASP A 78 -7.21 7.79 20.64
N PRO A 79 -7.76 7.40 21.81
CA PRO A 79 -8.95 8.06 22.36
C PRO A 79 -8.79 9.56 22.67
N ARG A 80 -7.56 10.05 22.84
CA ARG A 80 -7.28 11.46 23.17
C ARG A 80 -6.86 12.25 21.94
N GLN A 81 -6.13 11.63 21.02
CA GLN A 81 -5.48 12.29 19.89
C GLN A 81 -6.16 12.00 18.54
N GLY A 82 -7.00 10.97 18.45
CA GLY A 82 -7.77 10.61 17.27
C GLY A 82 -7.04 9.65 16.33
N TRP A 83 -7.34 9.77 15.03
CA TRP A 83 -6.86 8.85 14.00
C TRP A 83 -5.39 9.09 13.63
N MET A 84 -4.62 8.01 13.49
CA MET A 84 -3.19 7.98 13.14
C MET A 84 -2.96 7.40 11.74
N HIS A 85 -3.48 6.20 11.48
CA HIS A 85 -3.58 5.59 10.14
C HIS A 85 -2.28 5.53 9.30
N ALA A 86 -1.11 5.29 9.91
CA ALA A 86 0.16 5.29 9.19
C ALA A 86 0.17 4.41 7.92
N THR A 87 -0.19 3.13 8.03
CA THR A 87 -0.25 2.22 6.87
C THR A 87 -1.24 2.71 5.81
N ALA A 88 -2.40 3.21 6.25
CA ALA A 88 -3.48 3.66 5.39
C ALA A 88 -3.11 4.94 4.61
N HIS A 89 -2.41 5.87 5.25
CA HIS A 89 -1.90 7.10 4.63
C HIS A 89 -0.76 6.80 3.64
N THR A 90 0.14 5.87 3.97
CA THR A 90 1.17 5.43 3.04
C THR A 90 0.56 4.72 1.82
N ALA A 91 -0.51 3.94 2.00
CA ALA A 91 -1.24 3.35 0.89
C ALA A 91 -1.84 4.40 -0.06
N ASP A 92 -2.35 5.50 0.48
CA ASP A 92 -2.85 6.62 -0.33
C ASP A 92 -1.74 7.32 -1.12
N LEU A 93 -0.56 7.50 -0.52
CA LEU A 93 0.61 8.00 -1.23
C LEU A 93 0.99 7.07 -2.39
N LEU A 94 1.12 5.77 -2.12
CA LEU A 94 1.44 4.77 -3.15
C LEU A 94 0.38 4.71 -4.25
N LYS A 95 -0.90 4.90 -3.93
CA LYS A 95 -2.00 4.97 -4.90
C LYS A 95 -1.82 6.08 -5.92
N PHE A 96 -1.36 7.26 -5.51
CA PHE A 96 -1.11 8.36 -6.44
C PHE A 96 0.22 8.23 -7.15
N LEU A 97 1.28 7.73 -6.50
CA LEU A 97 2.54 7.42 -7.17
C LEU A 97 2.36 6.37 -8.27
N ALA A 98 1.54 5.34 -8.02
CA ALA A 98 1.16 4.33 -9.01
C ALA A 98 0.52 4.91 -10.28
N ARG A 99 -0.12 6.09 -10.20
CA ARG A 99 -0.77 6.76 -11.35
C ARG A 99 0.18 7.70 -12.10
N SER A 100 1.38 7.95 -11.58
CA SER A 100 2.29 8.92 -12.17
C SER A 100 2.84 8.44 -13.52
N PRO A 101 2.97 9.34 -14.51
CA PRO A 101 3.66 9.03 -15.76
C PRO A 101 5.17 8.76 -15.55
N HIS A 102 5.74 9.15 -14.40
CA HIS A 102 7.13 8.86 -14.06
C HIS A 102 7.35 7.43 -13.57
N LEU A 103 6.30 6.70 -13.19
CA LEU A 103 6.44 5.29 -12.84
C LEU A 103 6.70 4.46 -14.09
N ARG A 104 7.88 3.86 -14.17
CA ARG A 104 8.23 2.93 -15.25
C ARG A 104 7.58 1.56 -15.01
N PRO A 105 7.24 0.79 -16.06
CA PRO A 105 6.75 -0.58 -15.92
C PRO A 105 7.59 -1.45 -14.99
N ALA A 106 8.93 -1.38 -15.13
CA ALA A 106 9.87 -2.15 -14.31
C ALA A 106 9.86 -1.79 -12.81
N ASP A 107 9.32 -0.63 -12.43
CA ASP A 107 9.22 -0.21 -11.03
C ASP A 107 7.84 -0.54 -10.41
N GLN A 108 6.85 -0.97 -11.19
CA GLN A 108 5.52 -1.34 -10.66
C GLN A 108 5.60 -2.48 -9.65
N GLY A 109 6.47 -3.46 -9.91
CA GLY A 109 6.74 -4.59 -9.01
C GLY A 109 7.17 -4.16 -7.60
N ARG A 110 7.88 -3.04 -7.46
CA ARG A 110 8.35 -2.55 -6.15
C ARG A 110 7.19 -2.15 -5.23
N ILE A 111 6.14 -1.57 -5.80
CA ILE A 111 4.93 -1.20 -5.03
C ILE A 111 4.19 -2.47 -4.62
N LEU A 112 4.01 -3.42 -5.55
CA LEU A 112 3.36 -4.70 -5.29
C LEU A 112 4.08 -5.51 -4.20
N GLU A 113 5.41 -5.63 -4.32
CA GLU A 113 6.26 -6.32 -3.34
C GLU A 113 6.17 -5.67 -1.95
N ALA A 114 6.16 -4.33 -1.87
CA ALA A 114 6.03 -3.62 -0.60
C ALA A 114 4.65 -3.82 0.04
N VAL A 115 3.57 -3.82 -0.75
CA VAL A 115 2.22 -4.15 -0.26
C VAL A 115 2.19 -5.59 0.27
N ALA A 116 2.64 -6.57 -0.52
CA ALA A 116 2.67 -7.98 -0.09
C ALA A 116 3.50 -8.18 1.18
N ALA A 117 4.67 -7.52 1.26
CA ALA A 117 5.49 -7.55 2.45
C ALA A 117 4.76 -6.97 3.66
N LYS A 118 4.08 -5.83 3.52
CA LYS A 118 3.35 -5.22 4.64
C LYS A 118 2.22 -6.10 5.16
N LEU A 119 1.44 -6.73 4.29
CA LEU A 119 0.38 -7.67 4.70
C LEU A 119 0.95 -8.82 5.54
N ARG A 120 2.09 -9.36 5.10
CA ARG A 120 2.77 -10.50 5.73
C ARG A 120 3.42 -10.14 7.07
N THR A 121 4.01 -8.95 7.17
CA THR A 121 4.81 -8.56 8.36
C THR A 121 4.04 -7.74 9.38
N ALA A 122 2.76 -7.42 9.13
CA ALA A 122 1.92 -6.65 10.06
C ALA A 122 1.83 -7.29 11.45
N GLY A 123 1.80 -8.63 11.53
CA GLY A 123 1.68 -9.36 12.80
C GLY A 123 0.28 -9.35 13.41
N GLU A 124 -0.64 -8.55 12.87
CA GLU A 124 -2.06 -8.50 13.24
C GLU A 124 -2.95 -8.23 12.02
N THR A 125 -4.24 -8.50 12.16
CA THR A 125 -5.23 -8.22 11.12
C THR A 125 -5.57 -6.73 11.14
N PHE A 126 -5.46 -6.08 9.98
CA PHE A 126 -5.90 -4.70 9.81
C PHE A 126 -7.41 -4.58 9.98
N SER A 127 -7.84 -3.55 10.70
CA SER A 127 -9.24 -3.40 11.15
C SER A 127 -9.84 -2.02 10.88
N HIS A 128 -9.09 -1.09 10.28
CA HIS A 128 -9.49 0.31 10.13
C HIS A 128 -9.34 0.82 8.68
N GLY A 129 -9.55 -0.05 7.69
CA GLY A 129 -9.59 0.31 6.27
C GLY A 129 -8.23 0.30 5.56
N GLU A 130 -7.17 -0.17 6.22
CA GLU A 130 -5.83 -0.26 5.61
C GLU A 130 -5.83 -1.17 4.38
N ASN A 131 -6.48 -2.33 4.45
CA ASN A 131 -6.58 -3.28 3.34
C ASN A 131 -7.28 -2.68 2.12
N GLU A 132 -8.34 -1.89 2.32
CA GLU A 132 -9.05 -1.21 1.23
C GLU A 132 -8.16 -0.16 0.54
N ARG A 133 -7.41 0.62 1.31
CA ARG A 133 -6.52 1.66 0.76
C ARG A 133 -5.29 1.06 0.09
N LEU A 134 -4.74 -0.04 0.62
CA LEU A 134 -3.69 -0.81 -0.06
C LEU A 134 -4.21 -1.43 -1.36
N ALA A 135 -5.45 -1.96 -1.36
CA ALA A 135 -6.10 -2.44 -2.58
C ALA A 135 -6.27 -1.33 -3.61
N ALA A 136 -6.61 -0.10 -3.20
CA ALA A 136 -6.68 1.06 -4.10
C ALA A 136 -5.32 1.40 -4.73
N ALA A 137 -4.20 1.19 -4.02
CA ALA A 137 -2.87 1.36 -4.59
C ALA A 137 -2.55 0.30 -5.66
N VAL A 138 -2.91 -0.95 -5.42
CA VAL A 138 -2.78 -2.03 -6.42
C VAL A 138 -3.70 -1.79 -7.60
N GLN A 139 -4.93 -1.34 -7.37
CA GLN A 139 -5.89 -0.99 -8.41
C GLN A 139 -5.33 0.09 -9.35
N SER A 140 -4.66 1.11 -8.82
CA SER A 140 -4.01 2.14 -9.63
C SER A 140 -3.02 1.54 -10.64
N LEU A 141 -2.29 0.48 -10.28
CA LEU A 141 -1.37 -0.22 -11.19
C LEU A 141 -2.12 -1.02 -12.25
N VAL A 142 -3.14 -1.79 -11.84
CA VAL A 142 -3.96 -2.62 -12.74
C VAL A 142 -4.65 -1.79 -13.83
N LEU A 143 -4.97 -0.53 -13.54
CA LEU A 143 -5.63 0.39 -14.47
C LEU A 143 -4.67 1.16 -15.38
N ARG A 144 -3.35 0.95 -15.27
CA ARG A 144 -2.39 1.59 -16.17
C ARG A 144 -2.43 0.96 -17.56
N GLU A 145 -2.17 1.77 -18.57
CA GLU A 145 -2.02 1.29 -19.95
C GLU A 145 -0.80 0.36 -20.12
N ASP A 146 0.27 0.61 -19.36
CA ASP A 146 1.53 -0.14 -19.35
C ASP A 146 1.63 -1.13 -18.17
N PHE A 147 0.49 -1.68 -17.73
CA PHE A 147 0.39 -2.60 -16.60
C PHE A 147 1.30 -3.84 -16.74
N ASP A 148 2.16 -4.07 -15.75
CA ASP A 148 3.01 -5.26 -15.68
C ASP A 148 2.22 -6.46 -15.09
N ALA A 149 1.53 -7.19 -15.96
CA ALA A 149 0.78 -8.38 -15.59
C ALA A 149 1.65 -9.47 -14.95
N ALA A 150 2.92 -9.62 -15.37
CA ALA A 150 3.80 -10.64 -14.81
C ALA A 150 4.17 -10.31 -13.36
N ALA A 151 4.42 -9.04 -13.03
CA ALA A 151 4.60 -8.58 -11.66
C ALA A 151 3.34 -8.81 -10.81
N PHE A 152 2.16 -8.59 -11.38
CA PHE A 152 0.91 -8.85 -10.68
C PHE A 152 0.67 -10.33 -10.39
N THR A 153 0.95 -11.24 -11.33
CA THR A 153 0.85 -12.69 -11.07
C THR A 153 1.81 -13.13 -9.95
N ARG A 154 3.04 -12.58 -9.90
CA ARG A 154 3.98 -12.82 -8.78
C ARG A 154 3.42 -12.29 -7.46
N PHE A 155 2.89 -11.07 -7.47
CA PHE A 155 2.22 -10.48 -6.32
C PHE A 155 1.10 -11.36 -5.77
N LEU A 156 0.23 -11.91 -6.63
CA LEU A 156 -0.84 -12.82 -6.21
C LEU A 156 -0.32 -14.10 -5.55
N ALA A 157 0.79 -14.65 -6.05
CA ALA A 157 1.44 -15.79 -5.42
C ALA A 157 1.99 -15.42 -4.02
N ASP A 158 2.66 -14.27 -3.91
CA ASP A 158 3.28 -13.80 -2.66
C ASP A 158 2.25 -13.47 -1.57
N VAL A 159 1.12 -12.86 -1.94
CA VAL A 159 0.04 -12.57 -0.96
C VAL A 159 -0.70 -13.83 -0.53
N ALA A 160 -0.75 -14.86 -1.38
CA ALA A 160 -1.43 -16.11 -1.06
C ALA A 160 -0.58 -17.06 -0.20
N GLU A 161 0.76 -16.97 -0.30
CA GLU A 161 1.70 -17.88 0.38
C GLU A 161 1.38 -18.10 1.87
N PRO A 162 1.07 -17.08 2.69
CA PRO A 162 0.80 -17.31 4.10
C PRO A 162 -0.41 -18.23 4.35
N GLY A 163 -1.41 -18.25 3.45
CA GLY A 163 -2.59 -19.11 3.58
C GLY A 163 -2.42 -20.52 3.01
N VAL A 164 -1.37 -20.76 2.21
CA VAL A 164 -1.06 -22.09 1.69
C VAL A 164 -0.69 -23.01 2.86
N HIS A 165 -1.31 -24.19 2.93
CA HIS A 165 -1.09 -25.18 4.00
C HIS A 165 -1.36 -24.68 5.43
N LEU A 166 -2.10 -23.56 5.58
CA LEU A 166 -2.36 -22.95 6.89
C LEU A 166 -3.03 -23.93 7.86
N TRP A 167 -3.91 -24.77 7.34
CA TRP A 167 -4.75 -25.71 8.09
C TRP A 167 -4.25 -27.16 8.06
N ASP A 168 -3.07 -27.43 7.48
CA ASP A 168 -2.55 -28.81 7.34
C ASP A 168 -2.36 -29.51 8.69
N LYS A 169 -2.17 -28.74 9.77
CA LYS A 169 -2.05 -29.22 11.15
C LYS A 169 -3.33 -29.06 11.97
N GLY A 170 -4.48 -28.88 11.30
CA GLY A 170 -5.77 -28.64 11.94
C GLY A 170 -5.85 -27.26 12.61
N PRO A 171 -6.50 -27.12 13.78
CA PRO A 171 -6.76 -25.82 14.40
C PRO A 171 -5.52 -25.13 15.01
N LEU A 172 -4.38 -25.82 15.07
CA LEU A 172 -3.14 -25.29 15.63
C LEU A 172 -2.40 -24.42 14.59
N VAL A 173 -2.94 -23.24 14.35
CA VAL A 173 -2.42 -22.27 13.38
C VAL A 173 -1.61 -21.18 14.09
N ASP A 174 -0.48 -20.77 13.49
CA ASP A 174 0.27 -19.59 13.93
C ASP A 174 -0.60 -18.32 13.79
N PRO A 175 -0.88 -17.58 14.88
CA PRO A 175 -1.71 -16.38 14.83
C PRO A 175 -1.20 -15.30 13.87
N ALA A 176 0.12 -15.11 13.76
CA ALA A 176 0.69 -14.11 12.86
C ALA A 176 0.50 -14.53 11.39
N ARG A 177 0.66 -15.82 11.11
CA ARG A 177 0.38 -16.39 9.79
C ARG A 177 -1.10 -16.28 9.43
N TYR A 178 -1.99 -16.56 10.38
CA TYR A 178 -3.43 -16.38 10.20
C TYR A 178 -3.79 -14.92 9.90
N ALA A 179 -3.23 -13.97 10.66
CA ALA A 179 -3.43 -12.54 10.43
C ALA A 179 -2.97 -12.11 9.04
N ALA A 180 -1.79 -12.57 8.59
CA ALA A 180 -1.30 -12.33 7.23
C ALA A 180 -2.26 -12.89 6.16
N THR A 181 -2.81 -14.09 6.38
CA THR A 181 -3.83 -14.66 5.48
C THR A 181 -5.12 -13.83 5.46
N GLN A 182 -5.60 -13.34 6.61
CA GLN A 182 -6.79 -12.47 6.64
C GLN A 182 -6.55 -11.15 5.90
N ASN A 183 -5.42 -10.50 6.15
CA ASN A 183 -5.01 -9.29 5.44
C ASN A 183 -4.96 -9.51 3.92
N ALA A 184 -4.40 -10.63 3.47
CA ALA A 184 -4.39 -11.00 2.06
C ALA A 184 -5.81 -11.19 1.50
N LYS A 185 -6.68 -11.94 2.18
CA LYS A 185 -8.07 -12.15 1.73
C LYS A 185 -8.83 -10.83 1.65
N ASP A 186 -8.69 -9.96 2.64
CA ASP A 186 -9.43 -8.70 2.70
C ASP A 186 -8.92 -7.68 1.69
N LEU A 187 -7.61 -7.63 1.44
CA LEU A 187 -7.04 -6.86 0.34
C LEU A 187 -7.56 -7.37 -1.02
N LEU A 188 -7.52 -8.68 -1.26
CA LEU A 188 -7.95 -9.27 -2.53
C LEU A 188 -9.45 -9.08 -2.78
N ARG A 189 -10.30 -9.23 -1.74
CA ARG A 189 -11.74 -8.93 -1.81
C ARG A 189 -11.98 -7.45 -2.15
N SER A 190 -11.30 -6.56 -1.46
CA SER A 190 -11.40 -5.11 -1.70
C SER A 190 -10.98 -4.76 -3.13
N LEU A 191 -9.86 -5.32 -3.60
CA LEU A 191 -9.36 -5.14 -4.96
C LEU A 191 -10.34 -5.68 -6.00
N TYR A 192 -10.87 -6.90 -5.80
CA TYR A 192 -11.84 -7.50 -6.69
C TYR A 192 -13.10 -6.62 -6.81
N VAL A 193 -13.68 -6.19 -5.69
CA VAL A 193 -14.86 -5.31 -5.68
C VAL A 193 -14.56 -3.99 -6.39
N ALA A 194 -13.39 -3.39 -6.13
CA ALA A 194 -12.99 -2.14 -6.77
C ALA A 194 -12.84 -2.29 -8.30
N LEU A 195 -12.27 -3.41 -8.78
CA LEU A 195 -12.13 -3.70 -10.21
C LEU A 195 -13.47 -4.05 -10.87
N VAL A 196 -14.36 -4.77 -10.20
CA VAL A 196 -15.70 -5.08 -10.74
C VAL A 196 -16.55 -3.81 -10.90
N ARG A 197 -16.43 -2.86 -9.97
CA ARG A 197 -17.13 -1.57 -10.04
C ARG A 197 -16.58 -0.64 -11.13
N ASN A 198 -15.37 -0.89 -11.64
CA ASN A 198 -14.77 -0.10 -12.70
C ASN A 198 -14.94 -0.79 -14.06
N THR A 199 -15.80 -0.24 -14.92
CA THR A 199 -16.08 -0.82 -16.24
C THR A 199 -14.88 -0.81 -17.19
N ALA A 200 -13.86 0.00 -16.92
CA ALA A 200 -12.61 0.03 -17.69
C ALA A 200 -11.57 -0.99 -17.19
N ALA A 201 -11.81 -1.67 -16.07
CA ALA A 201 -10.85 -2.63 -15.54
C ALA A 201 -10.73 -3.88 -16.44
N PRO A 202 -9.50 -4.35 -16.72
CA PRO A 202 -9.27 -5.55 -17.51
C PRO A 202 -9.84 -6.80 -16.82
N GLU A 203 -10.31 -7.76 -17.61
CA GLU A 203 -10.87 -9.01 -17.10
C GLU A 203 -9.81 -9.94 -16.45
N PRO A 204 -8.63 -10.18 -17.07
CA PRO A 204 -7.69 -11.19 -16.56
C PRO A 204 -7.27 -11.01 -15.09
N PRO A 205 -6.95 -9.79 -14.60
CA PRO A 205 -6.64 -9.61 -13.18
C PRO A 205 -7.78 -10.00 -12.24
N ARG A 206 -9.04 -9.80 -12.64
CA ARG A 206 -10.21 -10.19 -11.83
C ARG A 206 -10.31 -11.71 -11.71
N ALA A 207 -10.11 -12.44 -12.81
CA ALA A 207 -10.11 -13.90 -12.82
C ALA A 207 -8.95 -14.47 -11.98
N GLU A 208 -7.75 -13.89 -12.08
CA GLU A 208 -6.60 -14.31 -11.27
C GLU A 208 -6.83 -14.06 -9.77
N ILE A 209 -7.46 -12.93 -9.39
CA ILE A 209 -7.82 -12.65 -7.99
C ILE A 209 -8.82 -13.68 -7.46
N LEU A 210 -9.89 -13.99 -8.22
CA LEU A 210 -10.89 -14.99 -7.81
C LEU A 210 -10.24 -16.36 -7.58
N LYS A 211 -9.45 -16.83 -8.56
CA LYS A 211 -8.71 -18.09 -8.46
C LYS A 211 -7.78 -18.12 -7.23
N THR A 212 -7.22 -16.97 -6.87
CA THR A 212 -6.36 -16.84 -5.69
C THR A 212 -7.17 -16.89 -4.40
N LEU A 213 -8.32 -16.23 -4.34
CA LEU A 213 -9.24 -16.27 -3.20
C LEU A 213 -9.79 -17.69 -2.96
N GLU A 214 -10.15 -18.42 -4.01
CA GLU A 214 -10.60 -19.82 -3.92
C GLU A 214 -9.56 -20.72 -3.25
N LYS A 215 -8.27 -20.56 -3.62
CA LYS A 215 -7.17 -21.29 -2.98
C LYS A 215 -6.99 -20.97 -1.49
N LEU A 216 -7.35 -19.76 -1.07
CA LEU A 216 -7.26 -19.30 0.32
C LEU A 216 -8.49 -19.70 1.17
N GLY A 217 -9.31 -20.63 0.67
CA GLY A 217 -10.56 -21.02 1.33
C GLY A 217 -11.57 -19.87 1.33
N GLY A 218 -11.73 -19.21 0.19
CA GLY A 218 -12.90 -18.39 -0.12
C GLY A 218 -14.17 -19.22 -0.15
#